data_AF-A0A1M5D2T5-F1
#
_entry.id   AF-A0A1M5D2T5-F1
#
_cell.length_a   1.000
_cell.length_b   1.000
_cell.length_c   1.000
_cell.angle_alpha   90.00
_cell.angle_beta   90.00
_cell.angle_gamma   90.00
#
_symmetry.space_group_name_H-M   'P 1'
#
loop_
_entity.id
_entity.type
_entity.pdbx_description
1 polymer ?
#
loop_
_entity_poly.entity_id
_entity_poly.type
_entity_poly.pdbx_seq_one_letter_code
_entity_poly.pdbx_strand_id
1 'polypeptide(L)' 'MALLLETAAVLDLRAQRTTDPRQVAVLRRRAEQRRQEAGRLREHLAACGRALPPRTSRTAAPAP' A
#
# COMPACT_ATOMS: atom_id res chain seq x y z
N MET A 1 -0.47 -3.83 -8.65
CA MET A 1 0.01 -2.87 -7.64
C MET A 1 -1.10 -2.05 -7.00
N ALA A 2 -1.95 -1.33 -7.76
CA ALA A 2 -3.05 -0.54 -7.16
C ALA A 2 -3.95 -1.37 -6.23
N LEU A 3 -4.42 -2.53 -6.73
CA LEU A 3 -5.20 -3.49 -5.94
C LEU A 3 -4.47 -3.96 -4.65
N LEU A 4 -3.15 -4.17 -4.69
CA LEU A 4 -2.38 -4.58 -3.50
C LEU A 4 -2.36 -3.47 -2.45
N LEU A 5 -2.19 -2.22 -2.89
CA LEU A 5 -2.19 -1.05 -2.00
C LEU A 5 -3.59 -0.76 -1.44
N GLU A 6 -4.64 -0.89 -2.26
CA GLU A 6 -6.03 -0.79 -1.81
C GLU A 6 -6.36 -1.86 -0.78
N THR A 7 -5.93 -3.11 -1.03
CA THR A 7 -6.11 -4.21 -0.07
C THR A 7 -5.37 -3.92 1.24
N ALA A 8 -4.14 -3.40 1.17
CA ALA A 8 -3.40 -3.00 2.37
C ALA A 8 -4.16 -1.94 3.18
N ALA A 9 -4.72 -0.91 2.52
CA ALA A 9 -5.51 0.13 3.17
C ALA A 9 -6.78 -0.43 3.83
N VAL A 10 -7.49 -1.36 3.18
CA VAL A 10 -8.66 -2.03 3.77
C VAL A 10 -8.28 -2.87 5.00
N LEU A 11 -7.15 -3.58 4.95
CA LEU A 11 -6.65 -4.37 6.08
C LEU A 11 -6.27 -3.47 7.27
N ASP A 12 -5.64 -2.32 7.01
CA ASP A 12 -5.32 -1.33 8.05
C ASP A 12 -6.59 -0.73 8.67
N LEU A 13 -7.59 -0.36 7.85
CA LEU A 13 -8.87 0.13 8.34
C LEU A 13 -9.59 -0.92 9.20
N ARG A 14 -9.54 -2.18 8.79
CA ARG A 14 -10.11 -3.28 9.58
C ARG A 14 -9.37 -3.47 10.90
N ALA A 15 -8.04 -3.34 10.90
CA ALA A 15 -7.24 -3.43 12.12
C ALA A 15 -7.60 -2.32 13.12
N GLN A 16 -7.88 -1.10 12.66
CA GLN A 16 -8.33 0.01 13.53
C GLN A 16 -9.68 -0.26 14.20
N ARG A 17 -10.55 -1.04 13.54
CA ARG A 17 -11.90 -1.37 14.02
C ARG A 17 -11.95 -2.68 14.83
N THR A 18 -10.83 -3.40 14.98
CA THR A 18 -10.79 -4.71 15.62
C THR A 18 -10.27 -4.60 17.05
N THR A 19 -11.00 -5.17 18.02
CA THR A 19 -10.62 -5.12 19.45
C THR A 19 -9.65 -6.24 19.85
N ASP A 20 -9.69 -7.39 19.19
CA ASP A 20 -8.78 -8.51 19.49
C ASP A 20 -7.34 -8.21 19.02
N PRO A 21 -6.38 -8.08 19.96
CA PRO A 21 -5.00 -7.71 19.62
C PRO A 21 -4.30 -8.74 18.73
N ARG A 22 -4.67 -10.02 18.81
CA ARG A 22 -4.09 -11.07 17.94
C ARG A 22 -4.55 -10.87 16.50
N GLN A 23 -5.83 -10.57 16.30
CA GLN A 23 -6.36 -10.27 14.97
C GLN A 23 -5.79 -8.97 14.40
N VAL A 24 -5.63 -7.94 15.23
CA VAL A 24 -4.96 -6.69 14.82
C VAL A 24 -3.55 -6.97 14.30
N ALA A 25 -2.76 -7.78 15.01
CA ALA A 25 -1.41 -8.14 14.58
C ALA A 25 -1.39 -8.87 13.23
N VAL A 26 -2.33 -9.81 13.03
CA VAL A 26 -2.46 -10.54 11.75
C VAL A 26 -2.85 -9.60 10.61
N LEU A 27 -3.81 -8.71 10.83
CA LEU A 27 -4.28 -7.77 9.81
C LEU A 27 -3.16 -6.80 9.39
N ARG A 28 -2.44 -6.23 10.35
CA ARG A 28 -1.28 -5.35 10.09
C ARG A 28 -0.18 -6.08 9.34
N ARG A 29 0.17 -7.31 9.76
CA ARG A 29 1.17 -8.13 9.07
C ARG A 29 0.79 -8.38 7.61
N ARG A 30 -0.49 -8.68 7.34
CA ARG A 30 -0.98 -8.89 5.98
C ARG A 30 -0.99 -7.60 5.15
N ALA A 31 -1.33 -6.47 5.75
CA ALA A 31 -1.26 -5.16 5.07
C ALA A 31 0.17 -4.87 4.62
N GLU A 32 1.15 -5.10 5.50
CA GLU A 32 2.56 -4.93 5.20
C GLU A 32 3.05 -5.87 4.08
N GLN A 33 2.65 -7.15 4.11
CA GLN A 33 2.96 -8.09 3.03
C GLN A 33 2.47 -7.58 1.65
N ARG A 34 1.26 -7.02 1.58
CA ARG A 34 0.73 -6.47 0.32
C ARG A 34 1.53 -5.26 -0.16
N ARG A 35 2.01 -4.40 0.76
CA ARG A 35 2.88 -3.27 0.43
C ARG A 35 4.23 -3.74 -0.11
N GLN A 36 4.83 -4.75 0.51
CA GLN A 36 6.08 -5.34 0.06
C GLN A 36 5.96 -5.99 -1.32
N GLU A 37 4.89 -6.75 -1.58
CA GLU A 37 4.60 -7.31 -2.91
C GLU A 37 4.47 -6.22 -3.97
N ALA A 38 3.77 -5.11 -3.64
CA ALA A 38 3.67 -3.97 -4.54
C ALA A 38 5.05 -3.32 -4.80
N GLY A 39 5.91 -3.22 -3.78
CA GLY A 39 7.28 -2.75 -3.89
C GLY A 39 8.12 -3.62 -4.83
N ARG A 40 8.11 -4.95 -4.63
CA ARG A 40 8.83 -5.91 -5.49
C ARG A 40 8.37 -5.83 -6.94
N LEU A 41 7.06 -5.70 -7.19
CA LEU A 41 6.53 -5.52 -8.54
C LEU A 41 7.04 -4.22 -9.17
N ARG A 42 7.12 -3.14 -8.39
CA ARG A 42 7.65 -1.85 -8.85
C ARG A 42 9.13 -1.95 -9.22
N GLU A 43 9.93 -2.59 -8.37
CA GLU A 43 11.35 -2.83 -8.60
C GLU A 43 11.58 -3.70 -9.83
N HIS A 44 10.80 -4.78 -9.97
CA HIS A 44 10.88 -5.65 -11.15
C HIS A 44 10.54 -4.89 -12.44
N LEU A 45 9.47 -4.09 -12.44
CA LEU A 45 9.13 -3.26 -13.60
C LEU A 45 10.20 -2.23 -13.92
N ALA A 46 10.82 -1.61 -12.90
CA ALA A 46 11.94 -0.70 -13.09
C ALA A 46 13.16 -1.40 -13.71
N ALA A 47 13.49 -2.62 -13.26
CA ALA A 47 14.56 -3.43 -13.83
C ALA A 47 14.30 -3.80 -15.30
N CYS A 48 13.03 -3.99 -15.68
CA CYS A 48 12.62 -4.20 -17.08
C CYS A 48 12.51 -2.90 -17.90
N GLY A 49 12.97 -1.76 -17.39
CA GLY A 49 12.89 -0.46 -18.07
C GLY A 49 11.48 0.16 -18.12
N ARG A 50 10.49 -0.45 -17.45
CA ARG A 50 9.10 0.02 -17.33
C ARG A 50 8.88 0.70 -15.99
N ALA A 51 9.78 1.61 -15.61
CA ALA A 51 9.70 2.31 -14.35
C ALA A 51 8.40 3.12 -14.28
N LEU A 52 7.54 2.78 -13.32
CA LEU A 52 6.33 3.56 -13.02
C LEU A 52 6.75 4.79 -12.22
N PRO A 53 6.26 6.00 -12.55
CA PRO A 53 6.55 7.18 -11.75
C PRO A 53 6.09 6.94 -10.30
N PRO A 54 6.80 7.48 -9.30
CA PRO A 54 6.28 7.51 -7.94
C PRO A 54 4.93 8.22 -8.01
N ARG A 55 3.91 7.67 -7.34
CA ARG A 55 2.63 8.39 -7.21
C ARG A 55 2.90 9.59 -6.31
N THR A 56 3.41 10.67 -6.89
CA THR A 56 3.35 11.99 -6.29
C THR A 56 1.87 12.27 -6.11
N SER A 57 1.42 12.33 -4.86
CA SER A 57 0.15 12.97 -4.52
C SER A 57 0.22 14.38 -5.08
N ARG A 58 -0.29 14.58 -6.31
CA ARG A 58 -0.55 15.89 -6.88
C ARG A 58 -1.78 16.44 -6.15
N THR A 59 -1.58 16.80 -4.90
CA THR A 59 -2.34 17.88 -4.28
C THR A 59 -1.57 19.16 -4.64
N ALA A 60 -1.69 19.57 -5.90
CA ALA A 60 -1.43 20.96 -6.23
C ALA A 60 -2.66 21.71 -5.74
N ALA A 61 -2.56 22.30 -4.55
CA ALA A 61 -3.50 23.32 -4.14
C ALA A 61 -3.41 24.48 -5.15
N PRO A 62 -4.54 25.05 -5.61
CA PRO A 62 -4.49 26.25 -6.42
C PRO A 62 -3.96 27.39 -5.53
N ALA A 63 -2.89 28.05 -5.98
CA ALA A 63 -2.40 29.29 -5.38
C ALA A 63 -3.40 30.44 -5.67
N PRO A 64 -3.48 31.45 -4.77
CA PRO A 64 -4.49 32.52 -4.82
C PRO A 64 -4.39 33.43 -6.05
#